data_AF-A0A920NAQ6-F1
#
_entry.id   AF-A0A920NAQ6-F1
#
_cell.length_a   1.000
_cell.length_b   1.000
_cell.length_c   1.000
_cell.angle_alpha   90.00
_cell.angle_beta   90.00
_cell.angle_gamma   90.00
#
_symmetry.space_group_name_H-M   'P 1'
#
loop_
_entity.id
_entity.type
_entity.pdbx_description
1 polymer ?
#
loop_
_entity_poly.entity_id
_entity_poly.type
_entity_poly.pdbx_seq_one_letter_code
_entity_poly.pdbx_strand_id
1 'polypeptide(L)'
;MPHFLVEAGVDMLELGIPFSDPLADGPTIQATSFKALENGVNLSSSLEAVSDLRVLDDKTPIIFMGYYNPFFKYGIKKFLNELL
;
A
#
# COMPACT_ATOMS: atom_id res chain seq x y z
N MET A 1 -3.41 6.55 -9.87
CA MET A 1 -4.78 6.45 -9.33
C MET A 1 -4.94 6.76 -7.82
N PRO A 2 -3.91 6.97 -6.97
CA PRO A 2 -4.12 7.57 -5.63
C PRO A 2 -4.08 9.11 -5.61
N HIS A 3 -3.51 9.73 -6.64
CA HIS A 3 -3.35 11.19 -6.74
C HIS A 3 -4.65 12.00 -6.54
N PHE A 4 -5.79 11.50 -7.05
CA PHE A 4 -7.06 12.23 -6.95
C PHE A 4 -7.53 12.42 -5.50
N LEU A 5 -7.23 11.47 -4.59
CA LEU A 5 -7.60 11.59 -3.17
C LEU A 5 -6.77 12.69 -2.49
N VAL A 6 -5.48 12.75 -2.83
CA VAL A 6 -4.58 13.81 -2.36
C VAL A 6 -5.01 15.17 -2.88
N GLU A 7 -5.35 15.28 -4.17
CA GLU A 7 -5.89 16.51 -4.76
C GLU A 7 -7.23 16.93 -4.14
N ALA A 8 -8.05 15.96 -3.71
CA ALA A 8 -9.29 16.21 -2.99
C ALA A 8 -9.08 16.70 -1.54
N GLY A 9 -7.82 16.79 -1.06
CA GLY A 9 -7.47 17.37 0.23
C GLY A 9 -7.65 16.44 1.42
N VAL A 10 -7.44 15.13 1.24
CA VAL A 10 -7.44 14.20 2.39
C VAL A 10 -6.32 14.52 3.38
N ASP A 11 -6.62 14.43 4.67
CA ASP A 11 -5.63 14.65 5.73
C ASP A 11 -4.54 13.57 5.76
N MET A 12 -4.86 12.35 5.30
CA MET A 12 -3.96 11.21 5.27
C MET A 12 -4.48 10.15 4.29
N LEU A 13 -3.57 9.35 3.75
CA LEU A 13 -3.87 8.19 2.92
C LEU A 13 -3.45 6.89 3.62
N GLU A 14 -4.38 5.96 3.77
CA GLU A 14 -4.08 4.59 4.18
C GLU A 14 -4.03 3.69 2.94
N LEU A 15 -2.88 3.06 2.70
CA LEU A 15 -2.62 2.22 1.53
C LEU A 15 -2.55 0.74 1.94
N GLY A 16 -3.56 -0.02 1.51
CA GLY A 16 -3.62 -1.46 1.72
C GLY A 16 -2.60 -2.24 0.89
N ILE A 17 -1.83 -3.11 1.55
CA ILE A 17 -0.95 -4.09 0.92
C ILE A 17 -1.73 -5.39 0.74
N PRO A 18 -1.93 -5.86 -0.51
CA PRO A 18 -2.74 -7.04 -0.76
C PRO A 18 -2.10 -8.29 -0.16
N PHE A 19 -2.94 -9.18 0.38
CA PHE A 19 -2.51 -10.41 1.01
C PHE A 19 -3.44 -11.57 0.64
N SER A 20 -2.86 -12.77 0.51
CA SER A 20 -3.57 -13.98 0.08
C SER A 20 -4.56 -14.49 1.12
N ASP A 21 -4.28 -14.26 2.41
CA ASP A 21 -5.05 -14.79 3.53
C ASP A 21 -5.59 -13.66 4.45
N PRO A 22 -6.45 -12.76 3.93
CA PRO A 22 -6.88 -11.56 4.63
C PRO A 22 -8.01 -11.84 5.64
N LEU A 23 -7.70 -12.56 6.73
CA LEU A 23 -8.69 -13.04 7.72
C LEU A 23 -9.40 -11.95 8.52
N ALA A 24 -8.79 -10.78 8.67
CA ALA A 24 -9.35 -9.65 9.42
C ALA A 24 -10.23 -8.72 8.55
N ASP A 25 -10.22 -8.91 7.24
CA ASP A 25 -10.89 -8.03 6.30
C ASP A 25 -12.31 -8.48 5.97
N GLY A 26 -13.21 -7.52 5.74
CA GLY A 26 -14.55 -7.80 5.23
C GLY A 26 -14.56 -8.14 3.73
N PRO A 27 -15.68 -8.68 3.20
CA PRO A 27 -15.76 -9.20 1.83
C PRO A 27 -15.38 -8.19 0.74
N THR A 28 -15.68 -6.90 0.95
CA THR A 28 -15.30 -5.82 0.03
C THR A 28 -13.78 -5.69 -0.08
N ILE A 29 -13.07 -5.65 1.04
CA ILE A 29 -11.61 -5.50 1.07
C ILE A 29 -10.93 -6.78 0.57
N GLN A 30 -11.44 -7.95 0.95
CA GLN A 30 -10.96 -9.24 0.42
C GLN A 30 -11.03 -9.29 -1.12
N ALA A 31 -12.13 -8.83 -1.73
CA ALA A 31 -12.27 -8.80 -3.18
C ALA A 31 -11.25 -7.86 -3.85
N THR A 32 -10.96 -6.70 -3.24
CA THR A 32 -9.94 -5.79 -3.77
C THR A 32 -8.53 -6.37 -3.66
N SER A 33 -8.20 -7.03 -2.54
CA SER A 33 -6.92 -7.71 -2.35
C SER A 33 -6.74 -8.84 -3.37
N PHE A 34 -7.77 -9.66 -3.58
CA PHE A 34 -7.74 -10.72 -4.59
C PHE A 34 -7.46 -10.17 -5.99
N LYS A 35 -8.21 -9.15 -6.41
CA LYS A 35 -8.02 -8.52 -7.72
C LYS A 35 -6.64 -7.86 -7.87
N ALA A 36 -6.11 -7.27 -6.80
CA ALA A 36 -4.76 -6.70 -6.81
C ALA A 36 -3.69 -7.78 -6.99
N LEU A 37 -3.84 -8.94 -6.31
CA LEU A 37 -2.94 -10.08 -6.48
C LEU A 37 -3.00 -10.67 -7.89
N GLU A 38 -4.19 -10.78 -8.51
CA GLU A 38 -4.34 -11.22 -9.90
C GLU A 38 -3.59 -10.30 -10.88
N ASN A 39 -3.51 -9.01 -10.57
CA ASN A 39 -2.75 -8.02 -11.34
C ASN A 39 -1.25 -7.96 -10.97
N GLY A 40 -0.76 -8.87 -10.11
CA GLY A 40 0.64 -8.96 -9.71
C GLY A 40 1.08 -7.92 -8.67
N VAL A 41 0.15 -7.19 -8.04
CA VAL A 41 0.47 -6.18 -7.03
C VAL A 41 1.07 -6.85 -5.80
N ASN A 42 2.16 -6.27 -5.33
CA ASN A 42 2.90 -6.70 -4.15
C ASN A 42 3.55 -5.48 -3.45
N LEU A 43 4.20 -5.71 -2.30
CA LEU A 43 4.81 -4.63 -1.52
C LEU A 43 5.81 -3.77 -2.32
N SER A 44 6.59 -4.37 -3.23
CA SER A 44 7.54 -3.62 -4.08
C SER A 44 6.81 -2.64 -4.99
N SER A 45 5.76 -3.10 -5.69
CA SER A 45 4.96 -2.22 -6.56
C SER A 45 4.18 -1.17 -5.76
N SER A 46 3.81 -1.46 -4.51
CA SER A 46 3.17 -0.50 -3.63
C SER A 46 4.14 0.61 -3.18
N LEU A 47 5.40 0.27 -2.91
CA LEU A 47 6.46 1.25 -2.61
C LEU A 47 6.75 2.13 -3.82
N GLU A 48 6.81 1.55 -5.03
CA GLU A 48 6.97 2.30 -6.28
C GLU A 48 5.81 3.28 -6.50
N ALA A 49 4.56 2.84 -6.32
CA ALA A 49 3.40 3.71 -6.43
C ALA A 49 3.41 4.86 -5.40
N VAL A 50 3.95 4.64 -4.19
CA VAL A 50 4.14 5.69 -3.19
C VAL A 50 5.26 6.64 -3.61
N SER A 51 6.37 6.14 -4.13
CA SER A 51 7.46 6.96 -4.66
C SER A 51 6.97 7.89 -5.78
N ASP A 52 6.19 7.37 -6.72
CA ASP A 52 5.58 8.17 -7.79
C ASP A 52 4.62 9.23 -7.25
N LEU A 53 3.81 8.86 -6.25
CA LEU A 53 2.91 9.82 -5.60
C LEU A 53 3.70 10.94 -4.89
N ARG A 54 4.84 10.62 -4.29
CA ARG A 54 5.71 11.59 -3.59
C ARG A 54 6.34 12.62 -4.50
N VAL A 55 6.50 12.32 -5.80
CA VAL A 55 6.91 13.32 -6.81
C VAL A 55 5.83 14.40 -6.98
N LEU A 56 4.56 14.05 -6.80
CA LEU A 56 3.41 14.94 -6.99
C LEU A 56 2.95 15.60 -5.68
N ASP A 57 3.10 14.90 -4.56
CA ASP A 57 2.75 15.38 -3.23
C ASP A 57 3.70 14.82 -2.17
N ASP A 58 4.51 15.74 -1.62
CA ASP A 58 5.50 15.48 -0.58
C ASP A 58 4.95 15.66 0.85
N LYS A 59 3.66 15.99 1.01
CA LYS A 59 3.10 16.40 2.32
C LYS A 59 2.08 15.44 2.89
N THR A 60 1.17 14.88 2.09
CA THR A 60 0.08 14.07 2.67
C THR A 60 0.67 12.81 3.31
N PRO A 61 0.46 12.60 4.63
CA PRO A 61 0.94 11.40 5.31
C PRO A 61 0.37 10.13 4.65
N ILE A 62 1.22 9.11 4.52
CA ILE A 62 0.82 7.80 3.99
C ILE A 62 1.11 6.74 5.05
N ILE A 63 0.13 5.89 5.32
CA ILE A 63 0.25 4.72 6.20
C ILE A 63 0.07 3.46 5.36
N PHE A 64 1.00 2.52 5.48
CA PHE A 64 0.82 1.18 4.93
C PHE A 64 -0.02 0.34 5.88
N MET A 65 -1.14 -0.18 5.39
CA MET A 65 -2.02 -1.12 6.09
C MET A 65 -1.87 -2.51 5.49
N GLY A 66 -1.74 -3.53 6.32
CA GLY A 66 -1.73 -4.91 5.83
C GLY A 66 -1.27 -5.91 6.87
N TYR A 67 -1.10 -7.15 6.42
CA TYR A 67 -0.67 -8.25 7.27
C TYR A 67 0.84 -8.27 7.41
N TYR A 68 1.32 -8.79 8.54
CA TYR A 68 2.74 -8.83 8.87
C TYR A 68 3.59 -9.64 7.85
N ASN A 69 3.05 -10.75 7.34
CA ASN A 69 3.84 -11.71 6.56
C ASN A 69 4.43 -11.12 5.26
N PRO A 70 3.70 -10.34 4.44
CA PRO A 70 4.27 -9.60 3.31
C PRO A 70 5.51 -8.77 3.66
N PHE A 71 5.44 -7.94 4.71
CA PHE A 71 6.56 -7.11 5.15
C PHE A 71 7.72 -7.96 5.68
N PHE A 72 7.41 -9.01 6.45
CA PHE A 72 8.41 -9.93 6.97
C PHE A 72 9.17 -10.66 5.84
N LYS A 73 8.45 -11.16 4.83
CA LYS A 73 9.05 -11.86 3.67
C LYS A 73 9.87 -10.92 2.79
N TYR A 74 9.44 -9.67 2.64
CA TYR A 74 10.23 -8.65 1.94
C TYR A 74 11.53 -8.31 2.68
N GLY A 75 11.51 -8.42 4.01
CA GLY A 75 12.60 -8.10 4.91
C GLY A 75 12.40 -6.72 5.53
N ILE A 76 12.12 -6.69 6.83
CA ILE A 76 11.78 -5.44 7.56
C ILE A 76 12.86 -4.37 7.42
N LYS A 77 14.15 -4.73 7.51
CA LYS A 77 15.24 -3.77 7.32
C LYS A 77 15.27 -3.18 5.91
N LYS A 78 15.04 -4.02 4.90
CA LYS A 78 14.98 -3.59 3.51
C LYS A 78 13.80 -2.63 3.30
N PHE A 79 12.62 -3.01 3.78
CA PHE A 79 11.42 -2.18 3.76
C PHE A 79 11.64 -0.80 4.41
N LEU A 80 12.21 -0.76 5.61
CA LEU A 80 12.48 0.50 6.31
C LEU A 80 13.51 1.39 5.58
N ASN A 81 14.51 0.79 4.94
CA ASN A 81 15.51 1.55 4.17
C ASN A 81 14.94 2.15 2.87
N GLU A 82 13.93 1.51 2.27
CA GLU A 82 13.27 2.03 1.06
C GLU A 82 12.15 3.04 1.38
N LEU A 83 11.78 3.15 2.64
CA LEU A 83 10.79 4.09 3.16
C LEU A 83 11.37 5.46 3.54
N LEU A 84 12.68 5.50 3.84
CA LEU A 84 13.44 6.67 4.29
C LEU A 84 14.20 7.32 3.13
#